data_AF-A0A9W8AW71-F1
#
_entry.id   AF-A0A9W8AW71-F1
#
_cell.length_a   1.000
_cell.length_b   1.000
_cell.length_c   1.000
_cell.angle_alpha   90.00
_cell.angle_beta   90.00
_cell.angle_gamma   90.00
#
_symmetry.space_group_name_H-M   'P 1'
#
loop_
_entity.id
_entity.type
_entity.pdbx_description
1 polymer ?
#
loop_
_entity_poly.entity_id
_entity_poly.type
_entity_poly.pdbx_seq_one_letter_code
_entity_poly.pdbx_strand_id
1 'polypeptide(L)'
;CINDVRNIKRFLIELFNFRETDMVVLTDDARDPQSQPTRANIIRGMNWLVSDARPNDSFFFHFSGHGSQVKDTSGDEIDGYDETILPVDYKYAGQIVDDEMNAIMVRRLPQGARLTAIFDSCHSGTALDLPFVYDHRGRLVQNQVSELATKSLMSAGGAYLSGDILTAGKSVFSGLKTMVSGTKIQKRQKDLKSTVGDVIMFSGCKDSQTSADTFNYVVGNTGAMSHAFVTVLRSNPRQTYTQLLHSTREYLRRNKYKQVPQLSTGRHMDMNQVFIM
;
A
#
# COMPACT_ATOMS: atom_id res chain seq x y z
N CYS A 1 16.51 1.07 -1.45
CA CYS A 1 16.02 -0.10 -0.70
C CYS A 1 16.75 -0.31 0.63
N ILE A 2 17.96 -0.92 0.65
CA ILE A 2 18.67 -1.26 1.92
C ILE A 2 18.91 -0.03 2.82
N ASN A 3 19.35 1.09 2.23
CA ASN A 3 19.56 2.32 2.99
C ASN A 3 18.26 2.89 3.59
N ASP A 4 17.11 2.64 2.96
CA ASP A 4 15.81 3.07 3.46
C ASP A 4 15.44 2.28 4.72
N VAL A 5 15.65 0.95 4.70
CA VAL A 5 15.46 0.07 5.86
C VAL A 5 16.36 0.50 7.02
N ARG A 6 17.63 0.82 6.75
CA ARG A 6 18.57 1.33 7.77
C ARG A 6 18.12 2.68 8.34
N ASN A 7 17.57 3.56 7.50
CA ASN A 7 17.06 4.86 7.92
C ASN A 7 15.80 4.71 8.80
N ILE A 8 14.86 3.86 8.41
CA ILE A 8 13.65 3.56 9.17
C ILE A 8 14.00 2.93 10.52
N LYS A 9 14.88 1.92 10.55
CA LYS A 9 15.35 1.30 11.79
C LYS A 9 15.86 2.36 12.79
N ARG A 10 16.76 3.23 12.33
CA ARG A 10 17.33 4.30 13.15
C ARG A 10 16.25 5.28 13.62
N PHE A 11 15.34 5.66 12.74
CA PHE A 11 14.23 6.55 13.05
C PHE A 11 13.30 5.98 14.14
N LEU A 12 12.95 4.69 14.08
CA LEU A 12 12.11 4.04 15.09
C LEU A 12 12.79 3.98 16.45
N ILE A 13 14.10 3.68 16.49
CA ILE A 13 14.88 3.67 17.73
C ILE A 13 14.95 5.08 18.32
N GLU A 14 15.36 6.07 17.53
CA GLU A 14 15.66 7.41 18.02
C GLU A 14 14.41 8.22 18.39
N LEU A 15 13.32 8.13 17.61
CA LEU A 15 12.15 9.00 17.79
C LEU A 15 10.98 8.31 18.52
N PHE A 16 10.90 6.98 18.45
CA PHE A 16 9.78 6.20 19.01
C PHE A 16 10.22 5.14 20.02
N ASN A 17 11.52 5.09 20.36
CA ASN A 17 12.07 4.23 21.41
C ASN A 17 11.79 2.73 21.20
N PHE A 18 11.68 2.28 19.94
CA PHE A 18 11.63 0.86 19.62
C PHE A 18 12.98 0.22 19.97
N ARG A 19 12.96 -0.95 20.61
CA ARG A 19 14.20 -1.67 20.93
C ARG A 19 14.70 -2.42 19.72
N GLU A 20 16.01 -2.39 19.49
CA GLU A 20 16.61 -3.15 18.38
C GLU A 20 16.38 -4.67 18.50
N THR A 21 16.23 -5.19 19.73
CA THR A 21 15.90 -6.60 19.99
C THR A 21 14.48 -6.99 19.56
N ASP A 22 13.60 -6.00 19.36
CA ASP A 22 12.22 -6.19 18.92
C ASP A 22 12.08 -5.88 17.42
N MET A 23 13.14 -6.12 16.64
CA MET A 23 13.15 -5.86 15.21
C MET A 23 13.67 -7.07 14.43
N VAL A 24 12.91 -7.48 13.42
CA VAL A 24 13.40 -8.36 12.35
C VAL A 24 13.75 -7.50 11.15
N VAL A 25 15.01 -7.55 10.73
CA VAL A 25 15.52 -6.79 9.57
C VAL A 25 15.96 -7.77 8.51
N LEU A 26 15.37 -7.65 7.31
CA LEU A 26 15.71 -8.49 6.16
C LEU A 26 16.34 -7.62 5.06
N THR A 27 17.59 -7.89 4.70
CA THR A 27 18.31 -7.21 3.61
C THR A 27 19.13 -8.22 2.81
N ASP A 28 19.20 -8.03 1.50
CA ASP A 28 19.89 -8.94 0.57
C ASP A 28 21.42 -8.82 0.60
N ASP A 29 21.96 -7.85 1.35
CA ASP A 29 23.38 -7.78 1.71
C ASP A 29 23.72 -8.46 3.05
N ALA A 30 22.73 -9.07 3.72
CA ALA A 30 22.94 -9.78 4.97
C ALA A 30 23.72 -11.09 4.75
N ARG A 31 24.71 -11.33 5.63
CA ARG A 31 25.51 -12.57 5.61
C ARG A 31 24.74 -13.78 6.13
N ASP A 32 23.84 -13.57 7.10
CA ASP A 32 22.98 -14.64 7.62
C ASP A 32 21.85 -14.94 6.61
N PRO A 33 21.74 -16.18 6.09
CA PRO A 33 20.65 -16.57 5.21
C PRO A 33 19.25 -16.35 5.81
N GLN A 34 19.09 -16.37 7.14
CA GLN A 34 17.81 -16.10 7.81
C GLN A 34 17.43 -14.61 7.80
N SER A 35 18.39 -13.74 7.54
CA SER A 35 18.21 -12.29 7.38
C SER A 35 18.10 -11.84 5.92
N GLN A 36 18.09 -12.75 4.96
CA GLN A 36 17.82 -12.40 3.56
C GLN A 36 16.31 -12.31 3.30
N PRO A 37 15.85 -11.40 2.42
CA PRO A 37 14.44 -11.19 2.12
C PRO A 37 13.91 -12.22 1.09
N THR A 38 14.06 -13.51 1.41
CA THR A 38 13.41 -14.60 0.66
C THR A 38 11.92 -14.64 0.97
N ARG A 39 11.11 -15.26 0.10
CA ARG A 39 9.66 -15.38 0.33
C ARG A 39 9.37 -16.00 1.70
N ALA A 40 10.07 -17.09 2.01
CA ALA A 40 9.92 -17.78 3.29
C ALA A 40 10.29 -16.90 4.49
N ASN A 41 11.38 -16.15 4.42
CA ASN A 41 11.82 -15.29 5.52
C ASN A 41 10.90 -14.08 5.70
N ILE A 42 10.39 -13.49 4.62
CA ILE A 42 9.42 -12.38 4.67
C ILE A 42 8.13 -12.86 5.33
N ILE A 43 7.55 -13.98 4.88
CA ILE A 43 6.32 -14.53 5.46
C ILE A 43 6.53 -14.89 6.94
N ARG A 44 7.68 -15.47 7.30
CA ARG A 44 8.02 -15.74 8.70
C ARG A 44 8.11 -14.45 9.52
N GLY A 45 8.75 -13.41 8.98
CA GLY A 45 8.85 -12.09 9.62
C GLY A 45 7.49 -11.44 9.84
N MET A 46 6.59 -11.52 8.86
CA MET A 46 5.21 -11.03 8.99
C MET A 46 4.43 -11.78 10.08
N ASN A 47 4.55 -13.11 10.13
CA ASN A 47 3.89 -13.91 11.17
C ASN A 47 4.48 -13.61 12.57
N TRP A 48 5.80 -13.47 12.67
CA TRP A 48 6.47 -13.07 13.91
C TRP A 48 6.00 -11.69 14.38
N LEU A 49 5.89 -10.72 13.46
CA LEU A 49 5.55 -9.33 13.78
C LEU A 49 4.23 -9.23 14.54
N VAL A 50 3.22 -9.99 14.12
CA VAL A 50 1.89 -9.96 14.72
C VAL A 50 1.63 -11.15 15.66
N SER A 51 2.67 -11.93 15.98
CA SER A 51 2.54 -13.05 16.91
C SER A 51 2.25 -12.54 18.32
N ASP A 52 1.31 -13.20 19.00
CA ASP A 52 0.88 -12.85 20.36
C ASP A 52 0.45 -11.39 20.55
N ALA A 53 -0.04 -10.72 19.49
CA ALA A 53 -0.47 -9.34 19.54
C ALA A 53 -1.55 -9.12 20.61
N ARG A 54 -1.41 -8.04 21.38
CA ARG A 54 -2.31 -7.64 22.46
C ARG A 54 -2.88 -6.23 22.21
N PRO A 55 -4.03 -5.90 22.83
CA PRO A 55 -4.53 -4.53 22.81
C PRO A 55 -3.46 -3.55 23.30
N ASN A 56 -3.32 -2.43 22.58
CA ASN A 56 -2.35 -1.35 22.79
C ASN A 56 -0.90 -1.66 22.38
N ASP A 57 -0.62 -2.82 21.79
CA ASP A 57 0.66 -3.03 21.11
C ASP A 57 0.77 -2.16 19.85
N SER A 58 1.99 -1.75 19.53
CA SER A 58 2.29 -0.95 18.34
C SER A 58 3.34 -1.63 17.47
N PHE A 59 2.90 -2.00 16.28
CA PHE A 59 3.67 -2.70 15.26
C PHE A 59 4.05 -1.74 14.13
N PHE A 60 5.24 -1.96 13.58
CA PHE A 60 5.71 -1.22 12.42
C PHE A 60 6.18 -2.18 11.32
N PHE A 61 5.68 -2.00 10.11
CA PHE A 61 6.11 -2.75 8.93
C PHE A 61 6.66 -1.78 7.87
N HIS A 62 7.85 -2.05 7.35
CA HIS A 62 8.41 -1.29 6.24
C HIS A 62 8.89 -2.23 5.14
N PHE A 63 8.50 -1.92 3.92
CA PHE A 63 9.01 -2.57 2.72
C PHE A 63 9.56 -1.52 1.75
N SER A 64 10.79 -1.73 1.27
CA SER A 64 11.38 -0.94 0.19
C SER A 64 11.99 -1.91 -0.82
N GLY A 65 11.42 -1.96 -2.03
CA GLY A 65 11.74 -2.98 -3.01
C GLY A 65 10.84 -2.90 -4.25
N HIS A 66 10.85 -3.95 -5.06
CA HIS A 66 9.99 -4.04 -6.23
C HIS A 66 8.59 -4.51 -5.85
N GLY A 67 7.59 -3.90 -6.49
CA GLY A 67 6.22 -4.38 -6.52
C GLY A 67 5.80 -4.69 -7.95
N SER A 68 4.79 -5.54 -8.10
CA SER A 68 4.21 -5.93 -9.39
C SER A 68 2.72 -6.26 -9.21
N GLN A 69 2.07 -6.68 -10.28
CA GLN A 69 0.67 -7.10 -10.28
C GLN A 69 0.57 -8.52 -10.82
N VAL A 70 -0.29 -9.34 -10.23
CA VAL A 70 -0.69 -10.65 -10.76
C VAL A 70 -2.19 -10.66 -11.01
N LYS A 71 -2.66 -11.51 -11.91
CA LYS A 71 -4.09 -11.59 -12.22
C LYS A 71 -4.85 -12.13 -11.00
N ASP A 72 -5.87 -11.41 -10.57
CA ASP A 72 -6.76 -11.83 -9.50
C ASP A 72 -7.54 -13.08 -9.93
N THR A 73 -7.54 -14.09 -9.06
CA THR A 73 -8.27 -15.35 -9.21
C THR A 73 -9.41 -15.53 -8.20
N SER A 74 -9.42 -14.71 -7.16
CA SER A 74 -10.37 -14.63 -6.06
C SER A 74 -11.61 -13.81 -6.44
N GLY A 75 -11.45 -12.83 -7.34
CA GLY A 75 -12.51 -11.97 -7.87
C GLY A 75 -12.93 -10.88 -6.89
N ASP A 76 -12.05 -10.52 -5.97
CA ASP A 76 -12.24 -9.46 -5.00
C ASP A 76 -11.50 -8.17 -5.36
N GLU A 77 -10.75 -8.13 -6.46
CA GLU A 77 -10.19 -6.90 -7.02
C GLU A 77 -11.04 -6.35 -8.17
N ILE A 78 -11.32 -5.04 -8.12
CA ILE A 78 -12.24 -4.39 -9.06
C ILE A 78 -11.57 -4.20 -10.44
N ASP A 79 -10.25 -4.01 -10.47
CA ASP A 79 -9.47 -3.95 -11.72
C ASP A 79 -9.01 -5.34 -12.22
N GLY A 80 -9.20 -6.38 -11.39
CA GLY A 80 -8.88 -7.77 -11.69
C GLY A 80 -7.41 -8.14 -11.51
N TYR A 81 -6.64 -7.37 -10.73
CA TYR A 81 -5.24 -7.66 -10.42
C TYR A 81 -4.94 -7.49 -8.93
N ASP A 82 -4.23 -8.47 -8.36
CA ASP A 82 -3.67 -8.38 -7.01
C ASP A 82 -2.32 -7.65 -7.06
N GLU A 83 -2.09 -6.77 -6.09
CA GLU A 83 -0.79 -6.13 -5.90
C GLU A 83 0.17 -7.05 -5.17
N THR A 84 1.45 -6.95 -5.50
CA THR A 84 2.47 -7.86 -4.97
C THR A 84 3.73 -7.15 -4.54
N ILE A 85 4.44 -7.77 -3.60
CA ILE A 85 5.86 -7.50 -3.35
C ILE A 85 6.72 -8.65 -3.88
N LEU A 86 7.93 -8.31 -4.31
CA LEU A 86 8.88 -9.27 -4.91
C LEU A 86 10.01 -9.60 -3.93
N PRO A 87 10.00 -10.79 -3.31
CA PRO A 87 11.15 -11.33 -2.58
C PRO A 87 12.38 -11.49 -3.47
N VAL A 88 13.58 -11.62 -2.89
CA VAL A 88 14.82 -11.79 -3.69
C VAL A 88 14.82 -13.06 -4.54
N ASP A 89 14.07 -14.09 -4.11
CA ASP A 89 13.91 -15.39 -4.75
C ASP A 89 12.58 -15.55 -5.51
N TYR A 90 11.88 -14.45 -5.82
CA TYR A 90 10.53 -14.48 -6.43
C TYR A 90 10.43 -15.31 -7.72
N LYS A 91 11.53 -15.44 -8.47
CA LYS A 91 11.58 -16.23 -9.71
C LYS A 91 11.31 -17.72 -9.50
N TYR A 92 11.61 -18.25 -8.31
CA TYR A 92 11.46 -19.65 -7.97
C TYR A 92 10.44 -19.87 -6.85
N ALA A 93 10.35 -18.94 -5.91
CA ALA A 93 9.45 -19.03 -4.76
C ALA A 93 8.09 -18.35 -5.01
N GLY A 94 7.96 -17.55 -6.07
CA GLY A 94 6.77 -16.76 -6.35
C GLY A 94 6.75 -15.39 -5.67
N GLN A 95 5.76 -14.58 -6.03
CA GLN A 95 5.50 -13.27 -5.45
C GLN A 95 4.68 -13.42 -4.15
N ILE A 96 4.58 -12.34 -3.37
CA ILE A 96 3.67 -12.29 -2.20
C ILE A 96 2.57 -11.30 -2.54
N VAL A 97 1.33 -11.78 -2.60
CA VAL A 97 0.13 -10.99 -2.91
C VAL A 97 -0.36 -10.23 -1.66
N ASP A 98 -0.97 -9.07 -1.88
CA ASP A 98 -1.68 -8.24 -0.89
C ASP A 98 -2.66 -9.04 -0.02
N ASP A 99 -3.38 -9.97 -0.62
CA ASP A 99 -4.33 -10.84 0.05
C ASP A 99 -3.68 -11.68 1.17
N GLU A 100 -2.47 -12.21 0.91
CA GLU A 100 -1.67 -12.98 1.86
C GLU A 100 -1.10 -12.07 2.96
N MET A 101 -0.62 -10.88 2.57
CA MET A 101 -0.13 -9.87 3.52
C MET A 101 -1.26 -9.39 4.45
N ASN A 102 -2.45 -9.14 3.91
CA ASN A 102 -3.64 -8.75 4.66
C ASN A 102 -4.09 -9.88 5.60
N ALA A 103 -4.15 -11.13 5.12
CA ALA A 103 -4.51 -12.28 5.93
C ALA A 103 -3.57 -12.53 7.13
N ILE A 104 -2.28 -12.20 6.97
CA ILE A 104 -1.30 -12.32 8.06
C ILE A 104 -1.34 -11.09 8.97
N MET A 105 -1.12 -9.90 8.43
CA MET A 105 -0.81 -8.70 9.23
C MET A 105 -2.03 -7.84 9.56
N VAL A 106 -3.15 -7.97 8.86
CA VAL A 106 -4.33 -7.10 9.04
C VAL A 106 -5.43 -7.84 9.80
N ARG A 107 -5.90 -8.96 9.25
CA ARG A 107 -7.05 -9.72 9.80
C ARG A 107 -6.78 -10.33 11.19
N ARG A 108 -5.52 -10.52 11.57
CA ARG A 108 -5.12 -11.13 12.85
C ARG A 108 -4.96 -10.14 14.00
N LEU A 109 -4.96 -8.84 13.73
CA LEU A 109 -4.72 -7.85 14.77
C LEU A 109 -5.94 -7.70 15.70
N PRO A 110 -5.75 -7.78 17.03
CA PRO A 110 -6.83 -7.59 17.98
C PRO A 110 -7.24 -6.12 18.07
N GLN A 111 -8.42 -5.89 18.64
CA GLN A 111 -8.89 -4.54 18.91
C GLN A 111 -7.89 -3.77 19.80
N GLY A 112 -7.58 -2.54 19.39
CA GLY A 112 -6.65 -1.66 20.11
C GLY A 112 -5.18 -1.91 19.80
N ALA A 113 -4.80 -3.00 19.11
CA ALA A 113 -3.46 -3.11 18.55
C ALA A 113 -3.33 -2.22 17.31
N ARG A 114 -2.16 -1.63 17.09
CA ARG A 114 -1.88 -0.74 15.96
C ARG A 114 -0.77 -1.28 15.08
N LEU A 115 -0.97 -1.24 13.76
CA LEU A 115 0.07 -1.50 12.77
C LEU A 115 0.21 -0.27 11.88
N THR A 116 1.40 0.32 11.87
CA THR A 116 1.79 1.33 10.88
C THR A 116 2.66 0.68 9.81
N ALA A 117 2.22 0.70 8.56
CA ALA A 117 2.90 0.13 7.42
C ALA A 117 3.37 1.22 6.44
N ILE A 118 4.58 1.07 5.90
CA ILE A 118 5.15 1.96 4.88
C ILE A 118 5.63 1.10 3.72
N PHE A 119 5.09 1.35 2.52
CA PHE A 119 5.53 0.70 1.29
C PHE A 119 6.20 1.70 0.33
N ASP A 120 7.50 1.51 0.11
CA ASP A 120 8.31 2.15 -0.94
C ASP A 120 8.44 1.23 -2.15
N SER A 121 7.33 0.91 -2.80
CA SER A 121 7.29 0.12 -4.03
C SER A 121 6.27 0.68 -5.02
N CYS A 122 6.47 0.39 -6.31
CA CYS A 122 5.45 0.63 -7.33
C CYS A 122 4.21 -0.23 -7.04
N HIS A 123 3.03 0.30 -7.39
CA HIS A 123 1.74 -0.38 -7.23
C HIS A 123 1.40 -0.80 -5.78
N SER A 124 1.90 -0.05 -4.79
CA SER A 124 1.63 -0.33 -3.37
C SER A 124 0.37 0.35 -2.80
N GLY A 125 -0.46 0.95 -3.67
CA GLY A 125 -1.66 1.69 -3.27
C GLY A 125 -2.64 0.84 -2.44
N THR A 126 -2.72 -0.45 -2.79
CA THR A 126 -3.60 -1.45 -2.16
C THR A 126 -2.82 -2.62 -1.56
N ALA A 127 -1.52 -2.46 -1.25
CA ALA A 127 -0.65 -3.57 -0.78
C ALA A 127 -1.12 -4.31 0.50
N LEU A 128 -2.12 -3.79 1.21
CA LEU A 128 -2.75 -4.45 2.37
C LEU A 128 -4.28 -4.46 2.25
N ASP A 129 -4.85 -4.15 1.08
CA ASP A 129 -6.28 -4.11 0.79
C ASP A 129 -7.13 -3.36 1.82
N LEU A 130 -6.63 -2.21 2.25
CA LEU A 130 -7.29 -1.43 3.28
C LEU A 130 -8.48 -0.67 2.68
N PRO A 131 -9.69 -0.81 3.28
CA PRO A 131 -10.92 -0.34 2.64
C PRO A 131 -11.15 1.18 2.71
N PHE A 132 -10.35 1.93 3.48
CA PHE A 132 -10.50 3.37 3.63
C PHE A 132 -9.25 4.09 3.13
N VAL A 133 -9.36 4.85 2.05
CA VAL A 133 -8.24 5.64 1.48
C VAL A 133 -8.52 7.12 1.69
N TYR A 134 -7.50 7.90 2.03
CA TYR A 134 -7.62 9.32 2.34
C TYR A 134 -6.78 10.19 1.41
N ASP A 135 -7.33 11.35 1.03
CA ASP A 135 -6.60 12.38 0.31
C ASP A 135 -5.77 13.26 1.26
N HIS A 136 -4.93 14.12 0.70
CA HIS A 136 -4.08 15.05 1.44
C HIS A 136 -4.80 16.05 2.34
N ARG A 137 -6.13 16.15 2.24
CA ARG A 137 -6.99 17.00 3.08
C ARG A 137 -7.69 16.19 4.18
N GLY A 138 -7.35 14.90 4.32
CA GLY A 138 -7.96 14.00 5.30
C GLY A 138 -9.37 13.57 4.90
N ARG A 139 -9.78 13.74 3.64
CA ARG A 139 -11.11 13.33 3.18
C ARG A 139 -11.04 11.91 2.65
N LEU A 140 -12.07 11.12 2.97
CA LEU A 140 -12.20 9.77 2.46
C LEU A 140 -12.39 9.80 0.94
N VAL A 141 -11.51 9.13 0.21
CA VAL A 141 -11.57 8.95 -1.24
C VAL A 141 -12.56 7.82 -1.51
N GLN A 142 -13.81 8.19 -1.71
CA GLN A 142 -14.90 7.23 -1.89
C GLN A 142 -15.08 6.84 -3.37
N ASN A 143 -14.03 6.33 -4.03
CA ASN A 143 -13.99 6.37 -5.50
C ASN A 143 -13.31 5.21 -6.24
N GLN A 144 -13.05 4.03 -5.66
CA GLN A 144 -12.54 2.92 -6.51
C GLN A 144 -13.53 2.61 -7.66
N VAL A 145 -14.83 2.53 -7.37
CA VAL A 145 -15.87 2.31 -8.39
C VAL A 145 -15.99 3.50 -9.37
N SER A 146 -15.85 4.74 -8.91
CA SER A 146 -15.97 5.93 -9.77
C SER A 146 -14.76 6.11 -10.69
N GLU A 147 -13.55 5.84 -10.19
CA GLU A 147 -12.32 5.92 -10.99
C GLU A 147 -12.28 4.81 -12.05
N LEU A 148 -12.67 3.58 -11.69
CA LEU A 148 -12.83 2.47 -12.64
C LEU A 148 -13.93 2.73 -13.67
N ALA A 149 -15.07 3.29 -13.25
CA ALA A 149 -16.12 3.73 -14.18
C ALA A 149 -15.59 4.80 -15.15
N THR A 150 -14.79 5.74 -14.66
CA THR A 150 -14.18 6.80 -15.48
C THR A 150 -13.15 6.23 -16.47
N LYS A 151 -12.26 5.32 -16.04
CA LYS A 151 -11.32 4.61 -16.93
C LYS A 151 -12.07 3.80 -18.00
N SER A 152 -13.14 3.11 -17.61
CA SER A 152 -13.99 2.34 -18.52
C SER A 152 -14.71 3.25 -19.52
N LEU A 153 -15.22 4.41 -19.09
CA LEU A 153 -15.81 5.43 -19.97
C LEU A 153 -14.79 6.05 -20.93
N MET A 154 -13.55 6.30 -20.49
CA MET A 154 -12.50 6.80 -21.38
C MET A 154 -12.11 5.78 -22.46
N SER A 155 -12.04 4.50 -22.12
CA SER A 155 -11.86 3.44 -23.14
C SER A 155 -13.03 3.37 -24.11
N ALA A 156 -14.27 3.63 -23.65
CA ALA A 156 -15.44 3.73 -24.51
C ALA A 156 -15.38 4.95 -25.46
N GLY A 157 -14.85 6.09 -24.99
CA GLY A 157 -14.68 7.31 -25.78
C GLY A 157 -13.70 7.13 -26.95
N GLY A 158 -12.64 6.35 -26.75
CA GLY A 158 -11.73 5.96 -27.84
C GLY A 158 -12.39 5.12 -28.93
N ALA A 159 -13.31 4.21 -28.55
CA ALA A 159 -14.09 3.40 -29.49
C ALA A 159 -15.16 4.20 -30.26
N TYR A 160 -15.63 5.31 -29.68
CA TYR A 160 -16.57 6.21 -30.36
C TYR A 160 -15.87 7.00 -31.47
N LEU A 161 -14.60 7.39 -31.27
CA LEU A 161 -13.79 8.08 -32.27
C LEU A 161 -13.38 7.18 -33.44
N SER A 162 -13.36 5.87 -33.26
CA SER A 162 -13.09 4.90 -34.34
C SER A 162 -14.33 4.52 -35.17
N GLY A 163 -15.50 5.13 -34.92
CA GLY A 163 -16.73 4.92 -35.72
C GLY A 163 -17.44 3.59 -35.47
N ASP A 164 -17.09 2.88 -34.40
CA ASP A 164 -17.52 1.49 -34.17
C ASP A 164 -18.66 1.41 -33.14
N ILE A 165 -19.87 1.73 -33.61
CA ILE A 165 -21.09 1.94 -32.80
C ILE A 165 -21.49 0.68 -31.98
N LEU A 166 -21.20 -0.51 -32.51
CA LEU A 166 -21.44 -1.80 -31.83
C LEU A 166 -20.54 -1.98 -30.60
N THR A 167 -19.30 -1.50 -30.69
CA THR A 167 -18.30 -1.55 -29.62
C THR A 167 -18.61 -0.50 -28.55
N ALA A 168 -19.16 0.65 -28.93
CA ALA A 168 -19.64 1.68 -28.00
C ALA A 168 -20.80 1.17 -27.10
N GLY A 169 -21.79 0.47 -27.68
CA GLY A 169 -22.91 -0.11 -26.91
C GLY A 169 -22.47 -1.18 -25.90
N LYS A 170 -21.52 -2.05 -26.28
CA LYS A 170 -20.91 -3.02 -25.35
C LYS A 170 -20.12 -2.33 -24.24
N SER A 171 -19.47 -1.21 -24.53
CA SER A 171 -18.66 -0.47 -23.56
C SER A 171 -19.52 0.23 -22.49
N VAL A 172 -20.67 0.79 -22.88
CA VAL A 172 -21.65 1.36 -21.93
C VAL A 172 -22.23 0.28 -21.02
N PHE A 173 -22.63 -0.87 -21.60
CA PHE A 173 -23.14 -2.01 -20.82
C PHE A 173 -22.06 -2.61 -19.90
N SER A 174 -20.82 -2.69 -20.38
CA SER A 174 -19.65 -3.09 -19.59
C SER A 174 -19.45 -2.14 -18.41
N GLY A 175 -19.47 -0.82 -18.63
CA GLY A 175 -19.33 0.18 -17.57
C GLY A 175 -20.41 0.06 -16.49
N LEU A 176 -21.67 -0.18 -16.89
CA LEU A 176 -22.76 -0.40 -15.94
C LEU A 176 -22.59 -1.70 -15.14
N LYS A 177 -22.16 -2.78 -15.80
CA LYS A 177 -21.86 -4.07 -15.17
C LYS A 177 -20.69 -3.95 -14.18
N THR A 178 -19.63 -3.22 -14.54
CA THR A 178 -18.49 -2.90 -13.67
C THR A 178 -18.93 -2.08 -12.47
N MET A 179 -19.88 -1.16 -12.61
CA MET A 179 -20.40 -0.38 -11.48
C MET A 179 -21.19 -1.25 -10.47
N VAL A 180 -22.06 -2.14 -10.96
CA VAL A 180 -22.87 -3.03 -10.10
C VAL A 180 -22.02 -4.13 -9.47
N SER A 181 -21.08 -4.70 -10.22
CA SER A 181 -20.11 -5.66 -9.66
C SER A 181 -19.14 -4.99 -8.71
N GLY A 182 -18.60 -3.83 -9.06
CA GLY A 182 -17.69 -3.03 -8.24
C GLY A 182 -18.30 -2.61 -6.90
N THR A 183 -19.59 -2.24 -6.86
CA THR A 183 -20.27 -1.96 -5.57
C THR A 183 -20.46 -3.21 -4.70
N LYS A 184 -20.70 -4.38 -5.31
CA LYS A 184 -20.74 -5.66 -4.58
C LYS A 184 -19.37 -6.11 -4.09
N ILE A 185 -18.35 -5.98 -4.94
CA ILE A 185 -16.94 -6.28 -4.62
C ILE A 185 -16.45 -5.35 -3.51
N GLN A 186 -16.70 -4.05 -3.60
CA GLN A 186 -16.32 -3.08 -2.57
C GLN A 186 -16.96 -3.37 -1.21
N LYS A 187 -18.24 -3.79 -1.19
CA LYS A 187 -18.89 -4.25 0.04
C LYS A 187 -18.22 -5.51 0.58
N ARG A 188 -17.91 -6.47 -0.29
CA ARG A 188 -17.23 -7.72 0.07
C ARG A 188 -15.80 -7.49 0.56
N GLN A 189 -15.01 -6.62 -0.07
CA GLN A 189 -13.68 -6.19 0.40
C GLN A 189 -13.79 -5.56 1.79
N LYS A 190 -14.76 -4.67 2.01
CA LYS A 190 -14.97 -4.08 3.34
C LYS A 190 -15.31 -5.13 4.39
N ASP A 191 -16.12 -6.13 4.06
CA ASP A 191 -16.52 -7.17 5.01
C ASP A 191 -15.41 -8.21 5.26
N LEU A 192 -14.60 -8.54 4.24
CA LEU A 192 -13.57 -9.60 4.32
C LEU A 192 -12.17 -9.10 4.69
N LYS A 193 -11.83 -7.87 4.28
CA LYS A 193 -10.49 -7.29 4.38
C LYS A 193 -10.38 -6.21 5.47
N SER A 194 -11.47 -5.94 6.20
CA SER A 194 -11.43 -5.10 7.40
C SER A 194 -10.84 -5.83 8.61
N THR A 195 -10.45 -5.04 9.61
CA THR A 195 -9.88 -5.53 10.86
C THR A 195 -10.45 -4.75 12.04
N VAL A 196 -10.47 -5.40 13.21
CA VAL A 196 -10.81 -4.75 14.48
C VAL A 196 -9.63 -3.95 15.05
N GLY A 197 -8.41 -4.21 14.55
CA GLY A 197 -7.20 -3.45 14.90
C GLY A 197 -7.05 -2.13 14.12
N ASP A 198 -6.06 -1.35 14.53
CA ASP A 198 -5.73 -0.04 13.95
C ASP A 198 -4.63 -0.19 12.90
N VAL A 199 -4.99 -0.52 11.67
CA VAL A 199 -4.01 -0.59 10.57
C VAL A 199 -3.99 0.73 9.81
N ILE A 200 -2.81 1.32 9.68
CA ILE A 200 -2.51 2.51 8.86
C ILE A 200 -1.41 2.16 7.88
N MET A 201 -1.62 2.44 6.60
CA MET A 201 -0.63 2.22 5.55
C MET A 201 -0.34 3.54 4.83
N PHE A 202 0.94 3.86 4.68
CA PHE A 202 1.42 4.86 3.74
C PHE A 202 2.02 4.17 2.52
N SER A 203 1.68 4.65 1.33
CA SER A 203 2.22 4.13 0.06
C SER A 203 2.69 5.26 -0.85
N GLY A 204 3.75 5.00 -1.60
CA GLY A 204 4.32 5.95 -2.57
C GLY A 204 3.70 5.79 -3.95
N CYS A 205 2.41 6.07 -4.15
CA CYS A 205 1.75 5.81 -5.44
C CYS A 205 1.89 6.95 -6.47
N LYS A 206 1.78 6.65 -7.77
CA LYS A 206 1.64 7.62 -8.87
C LYS A 206 0.49 7.15 -9.77
N ASP A 207 -0.45 8.05 -10.06
CA ASP A 207 -1.59 7.80 -10.95
C ASP A 207 -1.12 7.41 -12.36
N SER A 208 -1.65 6.30 -12.89
CA SER A 208 -1.53 5.84 -14.28
C SER A 208 -0.13 5.51 -14.82
N GLN A 209 0.25 4.24 -14.78
CA GLN A 209 1.03 3.66 -15.88
C GLN A 209 0.41 2.31 -16.27
N THR A 210 0.07 2.22 -17.54
CA THR A 210 -0.46 1.05 -18.22
C THR A 210 0.58 -0.08 -18.18
N SER A 211 0.14 -1.31 -17.99
CA SER A 211 0.92 -2.55 -17.93
C SER A 211 1.80 -2.84 -19.18
N ALA A 212 1.73 -2.02 -20.22
CA ALA A 212 2.61 -2.06 -21.40
C ALA A 212 4.00 -1.43 -21.16
N ASP A 213 4.16 -0.56 -20.15
CA ASP A 213 5.43 0.12 -19.85
C ASP A 213 6.40 -0.73 -19.02
N THR A 214 6.00 -1.94 -18.61
CA THR A 214 6.72 -2.82 -17.68
C THR A 214 8.10 -3.28 -18.19
N PHE A 215 8.40 -3.10 -19.48
CA PHE A 215 9.70 -3.47 -20.06
C PHE A 215 10.78 -2.38 -20.00
N ASN A 216 10.45 -1.13 -19.64
CA ASN A 216 11.40 -0.01 -19.60
C ASN A 216 11.33 0.78 -18.29
N TYR A 217 11.37 0.10 -17.15
CA TYR A 217 11.51 0.78 -15.86
C TYR A 217 12.88 1.45 -15.74
N VAL A 218 12.91 2.75 -16.02
CA VAL A 218 13.86 3.66 -15.35
C VAL A 218 13.51 3.61 -13.87
N VAL A 219 14.44 3.09 -13.07
CA VAL A 219 14.39 3.04 -11.61
C VAL A 219 14.02 4.43 -11.08
N GLY A 220 12.76 4.64 -10.73
CA GLY A 220 12.38 5.75 -9.86
C GLY A 220 13.05 5.53 -8.51
N ASN A 221 13.44 6.60 -7.82
CA ASN A 221 14.08 6.52 -6.51
C ASN A 221 13.19 5.78 -5.49
N THR A 222 13.36 4.46 -5.36
CA THR A 222 12.80 3.68 -4.24
C THR A 222 13.31 4.28 -2.94
N GLY A 223 12.43 4.43 -1.95
CA GLY A 223 12.74 5.05 -0.66
C GLY A 223 12.33 6.52 -0.51
N ALA A 224 11.82 7.16 -1.56
CA ALA A 224 11.43 8.56 -1.48
C ALA A 224 10.26 8.80 -0.50
N MET A 225 9.29 7.88 -0.39
CA MET A 225 8.17 8.02 0.54
C MET A 225 8.63 7.87 1.99
N SER A 226 9.38 6.80 2.33
CA SER A 226 9.94 6.67 3.69
C SER A 226 10.91 7.80 4.04
N HIS A 227 11.74 8.26 3.09
CA HIS A 227 12.64 9.37 3.33
C HIS A 227 11.87 10.66 3.65
N ALA A 228 10.82 10.97 2.88
CA ALA A 228 9.96 12.11 3.14
C ALA A 228 9.26 11.99 4.50
N PHE A 229 8.67 10.83 4.78
CA PHE A 229 7.97 10.53 6.04
C PHE A 229 8.89 10.73 7.27
N VAL A 230 10.08 10.15 7.24
CA VAL A 230 11.09 10.30 8.30
C VAL A 230 11.51 11.76 8.44
N THR A 231 11.76 12.44 7.34
CA THR A 231 12.23 13.83 7.36
C THR A 231 11.21 14.76 7.99
N VAL A 232 9.92 14.66 7.60
CA VAL A 232 8.88 15.55 8.12
C VAL A 232 8.58 15.28 9.59
N LEU A 233 8.61 14.02 10.05
CA LEU A 233 8.39 13.70 11.47
C LEU A 233 9.59 14.10 12.34
N ARG A 234 10.82 14.02 11.83
CA ARG A 234 11.98 14.56 12.56
C ARG A 234 11.91 16.07 12.72
N SER A 235 11.42 16.80 11.71
CA SER A 235 11.25 18.26 11.80
C SER A 235 10.07 18.68 12.65
N ASN A 236 8.97 17.93 12.63
CA ASN A 236 7.80 18.16 13.47
C ASN A 236 7.21 16.82 13.94
N PRO A 237 7.59 16.34 15.15
CA PRO A 237 7.13 15.04 15.65
C PRO A 237 5.65 15.00 16.00
N ARG A 238 5.02 16.15 16.28
CA ARG A 238 3.61 16.24 16.69
C ARG A 238 2.76 16.78 15.54
N GLN A 239 2.35 15.87 14.65
CA GLN A 239 1.48 16.17 13.52
C GLN A 239 0.18 15.36 13.64
N THR A 240 -0.93 15.91 13.15
CA THR A 240 -2.11 15.09 12.87
C THR A 240 -1.88 14.19 11.65
N TYR A 241 -2.68 13.14 11.46
CA TYR A 241 -2.58 12.31 10.24
C TYR A 241 -2.74 13.14 8.96
N THR A 242 -3.68 14.09 8.95
CA THR A 242 -3.84 15.06 7.83
C THR A 242 -2.57 15.89 7.62
N GLN A 243 -2.00 16.44 8.69
CA GLN A 243 -0.78 17.27 8.60
C GLN A 243 0.41 16.45 8.11
N LEU A 244 0.57 15.22 8.61
CA LEU A 244 1.64 14.31 8.23
C LEU A 244 1.55 13.91 6.75
N LEU A 245 0.37 13.54 6.27
CA LEU A 245 0.16 13.21 4.87
C LEU A 245 0.42 14.44 3.97
N HIS A 246 -0.08 15.61 4.37
CA HIS A 246 0.15 16.86 3.66
C HIS A 246 1.62 17.25 3.61
N SER A 247 2.34 17.24 4.74
CA SER A 247 3.75 17.61 4.82
C SER A 247 4.65 16.64 4.05
N THR A 248 4.36 15.34 4.09
CA THR A 248 5.05 14.32 3.30
C THR A 248 4.91 14.59 1.80
N ARG A 249 3.68 14.89 1.34
CA ARG A 249 3.42 15.24 -0.07
C ARG A 249 4.10 16.53 -0.49
N GLU A 250 4.06 17.56 0.36
CA GLU A 250 4.75 18.83 0.10
C GLU A 250 6.27 18.64 0.00
N TYR A 251 6.86 17.83 0.87
CA TYR A 251 8.28 17.49 0.81
C TYR A 251 8.63 16.83 -0.53
N LEU A 252 7.86 15.82 -0.94
CA LEU A 252 8.09 15.12 -2.20
C LEU A 252 7.96 16.05 -3.41
N ARG A 253 6.92 16.89 -3.42
CA ARG A 253 6.68 17.88 -4.48
C ARG A 253 7.83 18.88 -4.60
N ARG A 254 8.30 19.43 -3.48
CA ARG A 254 9.41 20.41 -3.45
C ARG A 254 10.73 19.80 -3.92
N ASN A 255 10.95 18.53 -3.59
CA ASN A 255 12.13 17.78 -4.02
C ASN A 255 11.95 17.08 -5.39
N LYS A 256 10.90 17.43 -6.14
CA LYS A 256 10.64 16.97 -7.53
C LYS A 256 10.46 15.45 -7.66
N TYR A 257 10.03 14.78 -6.60
CA TYR A 257 9.60 13.39 -6.70
C TYR A 257 8.24 13.31 -7.40
N LYS A 258 8.07 12.28 -8.23
CA LYS A 258 6.82 12.03 -8.96
C LYS A 258 5.77 11.30 -8.12
N GLN A 259 6.15 10.78 -6.95
CA GLN A 259 5.26 10.05 -6.06
C GLN A 259 4.24 10.99 -5.40
N VAL A 260 3.06 10.45 -5.18
CA VAL A 260 1.89 11.09 -4.62
C VAL A 260 1.42 10.22 -3.45
N PRO A 261 1.98 10.42 -2.23
CA PRO A 261 1.64 9.62 -1.08
C PRO A 261 0.15 9.50 -0.85
N GLN A 262 -0.26 8.29 -0.54
CA GLN A 262 -1.61 7.95 -0.11
C GLN A 262 -1.54 7.37 1.30
N LEU A 263 -2.64 7.56 2.05
CA LEU A 263 -2.85 6.93 3.34
C LEU A 263 -4.11 6.08 3.25
N SER A 264 -3.98 4.82 3.65
CA SER A 264 -5.09 3.88 3.72
C SER A 264 -5.21 3.29 5.12
N THR A 265 -6.41 2.95 5.58
CA THR A 265 -6.65 2.41 6.92
C THR A 265 -7.61 1.22 6.93
N GLY A 266 -7.43 0.32 7.90
CA GLY A 266 -8.30 -0.85 8.09
C GLY A 266 -9.70 -0.51 8.59
N ARG A 267 -9.85 0.64 9.24
CA ARG A 267 -11.11 1.18 9.77
C ARG A 267 -11.18 2.69 9.59
N HIS A 268 -12.38 3.25 9.64
CA HIS A 268 -12.56 4.70 9.59
C HIS A 268 -11.80 5.39 10.74
N MET A 269 -10.98 6.37 10.38
CA MET A 269 -10.12 7.13 11.29
C MET A 269 -10.46 8.62 11.25
N ASP A 270 -10.36 9.29 12.41
CA ASP A 270 -10.35 10.75 12.46
C ASP A 270 -8.94 11.26 12.12
N MET A 271 -8.80 11.81 10.92
CA MET A 271 -7.53 12.29 10.39
C MET A 271 -6.98 13.54 11.13
N ASN A 272 -7.77 14.16 12.01
CA ASN A 272 -7.33 15.26 12.87
C ASN A 272 -6.68 14.78 14.17
N GLN A 273 -6.67 13.47 14.44
CA GLN A 273 -5.93 12.92 15.56
C GLN A 273 -4.42 13.05 15.33
N VAL A 274 -3.68 13.26 16.43
CA VAL A 274 -2.21 13.28 16.41
C VAL A 274 -1.72 11.88 16.03
N PHE A 275 -0.80 11.82 15.07
CA PHE A 275 -0.10 10.61 14.69
C PHE A 275 0.70 10.09 15.88
N ILE A 276 0.48 8.83 16.24
CA ILE A 276 1.21 8.13 17.29
C ILE A 276 1.61 6.74 16.80
N MET A 277 2.74 6.29 17.30
CA MET A 277 3.26 4.92 17.24
C MET A 277 3.70 4.50 18.62
#